data_AF-A0A4Y2CHM2-F1
#
_entry.id   AF-A0A4Y2CHM2-F1
#
_cell.length_a   1.000
_cell.length_b   1.000
_cell.length_c   1.000
_cell.angle_alpha   90.00
_cell.angle_beta   90.00
_cell.angle_gamma   90.00
#
_symmetry.space_group_name_H-M   'P 1'
#
loop_
_entity.id
_entity.type
_entity.pdbx_description
1 polymer ?
#
loop_
_entity_poly.entity_id
_entity_poly.type
_entity_poly.pdbx_seq_one_letter_code
_entity_poly.pdbx_strand_id
1 'polypeptide(L)'
;MWKIKVNTDKCQAVYFTRRRKVPDPPKLYRKAVNWSTETKYLGVTLDSRLTYDKHITNINKKTRTAKDKLYPLLDRNSKLSLKNKLLLYKTILRPIMAYASPVWGGSCEFAYPKA
;
A
#
# COMPACT_ATOMS: atom_id res chain seq x y z
N MET A 1 17.52 18.34 -26.77
CA MET A 1 17.09 18.32 -25.35
C MET A 1 15.59 18.19 -25.29
N TRP A 2 15.07 17.24 -24.51
CA TRP A 2 13.63 17.01 -24.39
C TRP A 2 13.03 18.11 -23.50
N LYS A 3 12.05 18.87 -24.02
CA LYS A 3 11.40 20.02 -23.36
C LYS A 3 10.31 19.60 -22.36
N ILE A 4 10.61 18.64 -21.49
CA ILE A 4 9.63 18.15 -20.52
C ILE A 4 9.55 19.12 -19.34
N LYS A 5 8.43 19.84 -19.21
CA LYS A 5 8.13 20.71 -18.08
C LYS A 5 7.34 19.92 -17.03
N VAL A 6 7.93 19.71 -15.85
CA VAL A 6 7.25 18.99 -14.75
C VAL A 6 6.25 19.92 -14.05
N ASN A 7 5.05 19.42 -13.79
CA ASN A 7 4.03 20.15 -13.05
C ASN A 7 4.29 20.07 -11.54
N THR A 8 4.77 21.17 -10.97
CA THR A 8 5.06 21.33 -9.53
C THR A 8 3.87 21.04 -8.63
N ASP A 9 2.66 21.41 -9.05
CA ASP A 9 1.46 21.30 -8.20
C ASP A 9 0.98 19.83 -8.10
N LYS A 10 1.46 18.95 -9.00
CA LYS A 10 1.23 17.50 -8.94
C LYS A 10 2.36 16.73 -8.26
N CYS A 11 3.43 17.41 -7.84
CA CYS A 11 4.55 16.78 -7.17
C CYS A 11 4.27 16.67 -5.66
N GLN A 12 4.73 15.57 -5.09
CA GLN A 12 4.66 15.33 -3.65
C GLN A 12 6.04 14.88 -3.17
N ALA A 13 6.52 15.48 -2.09
CA ALA A 13 7.80 15.13 -1.48
C ALA A 13 7.55 14.35 -0.20
N VAL A 14 8.19 13.19 -0.05
CA VAL A 14 8.18 12.41 1.18
C VAL A 14 9.62 12.13 1.57
N TYR A 15 9.97 12.42 2.83
CA TYR A 15 11.29 12.15 3.37
C TYR A 15 11.23 10.88 4.22
N PHE A 16 11.81 9.79 3.71
CA PHE A 16 11.83 8.51 4.41
C PHE A 16 12.99 8.50 5.41
N THR A 17 12.68 8.67 6.70
CA THR A 17 13.69 8.68 7.75
C THR A 17 13.11 8.23 9.10
N ARG A 18 13.97 7.65 9.93
CA ARG A 18 13.67 7.40 11.35
C ARG A 18 14.10 8.58 12.25
N ARG A 19 14.84 9.55 11.71
CA ARG A 19 15.31 10.73 12.45
C ARG A 19 14.19 11.75 12.58
N ARG A 20 14.16 12.47 13.71
CA ARG A 20 13.16 13.54 13.94
C ARG A 20 13.42 14.80 13.12
N LYS A 21 14.69 15.05 12.74
CA LYS A 21 15.07 16.23 11.97
C LYS A 21 14.84 15.99 10.49
N VAL A 22 13.94 16.77 9.90
CA VAL A 22 13.65 16.80 8.47
C VAL A 22 14.35 18.04 7.87
N PRO A 23 15.04 17.93 6.73
CA PRO A 23 15.64 19.08 6.06
C PRO A 23 14.57 19.99 5.44
N ASP A 24 14.99 21.15 4.94
CA ASP A 24 14.10 22.07 4.25
C ASP A 24 13.44 21.39 3.01
N PRO A 25 12.17 21.73 2.70
CA PRO A 25 11.48 21.14 1.56
C PRO A 25 12.22 21.37 0.23
N PRO A 26 12.29 20.37 -0.65
CA PRO A 26 12.94 20.52 -1.94
C PRO A 26 12.20 21.54 -2.80
N LYS A 27 12.96 22.31 -3.58
CA LYS A 27 12.41 23.31 -4.51
C LYS A 27 12.49 22.79 -5.93
N LEU A 28 11.35 22.77 -6.64
CA LEU A 28 11.27 22.45 -8.06
C LEU A 28 10.83 23.73 -8.80
N TYR A 29 11.61 24.18 -9.79
CA TYR A 29 11.39 25.45 -10.50
C TYR A 29 11.10 26.65 -9.57
N ARG A 30 11.88 26.78 -8.48
CA ARG A 30 11.75 27.83 -7.45
C ARG A 30 10.47 27.77 -6.61
N LYS A 31 9.59 26.77 -6.80
CA LYS A 31 8.46 26.48 -5.90
C LYS A 31 8.85 25.39 -4.90
N ALA A 32 8.55 25.60 -3.62
CA ALA A 32 8.77 24.58 -2.59
C ALA A 32 7.70 23.48 -2.70
N VAL A 33 8.12 22.21 -2.67
CA VAL A 33 7.22 21.06 -2.58
C VAL A 33 7.18 20.61 -1.13
N ASN A 34 6.07 20.88 -0.45
CA ASN A 34 5.91 20.58 0.97
C ASN A 34 6.09 19.09 1.27
N TRP A 35 6.67 18.80 2.43
CA TRP A 35 6.75 17.44 2.93
C TRP A 35 5.36 16.87 3.22
N SER A 36 5.17 15.62 2.83
CA SER A 36 3.99 14.85 3.17
C SER A 36 4.38 13.63 3.99
N THR A 37 3.50 13.23 4.90
CA THR A 37 3.70 12.06 5.77
C THR A 37 3.44 10.75 5.05
N GLU A 38 2.65 10.77 3.97
CA GLU A 38 2.22 9.58 3.23
C GLU A 38 2.13 9.87 1.74
N THR A 39 2.60 8.94 0.91
CA THR A 39 2.38 8.99 -0.53
C THR A 39 1.85 7.67 -1.06
N LYS A 40 1.12 7.73 -2.17
CA LYS A 40 0.65 6.54 -2.88
C LYS A 40 1.47 6.34 -4.13
N TYR A 41 2.15 5.20 -4.23
CA TYR A 41 2.93 4.83 -5.39
C TYR A 41 2.51 3.44 -5.88
N LEU A 42 2.06 3.33 -7.13
CA LEU A 42 1.59 2.08 -7.75
C LEU A 42 0.57 1.30 -6.90
N GLY A 43 -0.30 2.01 -6.17
CA GLY A 43 -1.30 1.38 -5.28
C GLY A 43 -0.80 0.99 -3.89
N VAL A 44 0.49 1.17 -3.60
CA VAL A 44 1.10 1.02 -2.27
C VAL A 44 1.08 2.36 -1.56
N THR A 45 0.66 2.37 -0.29
CA THR A 45 0.73 3.57 0.55
C THR A 45 2.02 3.50 1.36
N LEU A 46 2.92 4.44 1.11
CA LEU A 46 4.19 4.57 1.80
C LEU A 46 4.07 5.68 2.84
N ASP A 47 4.27 5.34 4.10
CA ASP A 47 4.39 6.30 5.19
C ASP A 47 5.86 6.75 5.35
N SER A 48 6.09 7.93 5.91
CA SER A 48 7.43 8.51 6.07
C SER A 48 8.37 7.66 6.95
N ARG A 49 7.82 6.76 7.78
CA ARG A 49 8.57 5.84 8.63
C ARG A 49 8.70 4.42 8.04
N LEU A 50 8.08 4.17 6.89
CA LEU A 50 8.01 2.85 6.24
C LEU A 50 7.52 1.75 7.20
N THR A 51 6.53 2.05 8.06
CA THR A 51 5.86 1.04 8.91
C THR A 51 4.74 0.32 8.16
N TYR A 52 4.20 0.91 7.09
CA TYR A 52 3.11 0.37 6.27
C TYR A 52 1.79 0.11 7.01
N ASP A 53 1.60 0.61 8.23
CA ASP A 53 0.41 0.35 9.05
C ASP A 53 -0.91 0.70 8.35
N LYS A 54 -0.97 1.92 7.78
CA LYS A 54 -2.12 2.38 6.99
C LYS A 54 -2.32 1.55 5.72
N HIS A 55 -1.24 1.09 5.10
CA HIS A 55 -1.32 0.25 3.91
C HIS A 55 -1.94 -1.12 4.24
N ILE A 56 -1.47 -1.75 5.32
CA ILE A 56 -1.95 -3.05 5.80
C ILE A 56 -3.42 -2.94 6.22
N THR A 57 -3.79 -1.89 6.95
CA THR A 57 -5.19 -1.64 7.35
C THR A 57 -6.10 -1.51 6.12
N ASN A 58 -5.65 -0.80 5.09
CA ASN A 58 -6.40 -0.65 3.85
C ASN A 58 -6.51 -1.97 3.07
N ILE A 59 -5.44 -2.77 2.98
CA ILE A 59 -5.49 -4.11 2.39
C ILE A 59 -6.48 -4.99 3.14
N ASN A 60 -6.42 -5.01 4.47
CA ASN A 60 -7.34 -5.79 5.30
C ASN A 60 -8.80 -5.40 5.06
N LYS A 61 -9.10 -4.09 5.00
CA LYS A 61 -10.43 -3.58 4.68
C LYS A 61 -10.90 -4.01 3.28
N LYS A 62 -10.02 -3.92 2.27
CA LYS A 62 -10.33 -4.36 0.89
C LYS A 62 -10.59 -5.85 0.82
N THR A 63 -9.73 -6.67 1.42
CA THR A 63 -9.85 -8.12 1.47
C THR A 63 -11.15 -8.54 2.18
N ARG A 64 -11.47 -7.90 3.32
CA ARG A 64 -12.72 -8.14 4.03
C ARG A 64 -13.93 -7.82 3.15
N THR A 65 -13.94 -6.66 2.51
CA THR A 65 -15.03 -6.26 1.61
C THR A 65 -15.19 -7.24 0.45
N ALA A 66 -14.09 -7.71 -0.15
CA ALA A 66 -14.12 -8.70 -1.23
C ALA A 66 -14.62 -10.06 -0.74
N LYS A 67 -14.19 -10.48 0.45
CA LYS A 67 -14.66 -11.71 1.11
C LYS A 67 -16.16 -11.63 1.39
N ASP A 68 -16.65 -10.52 1.93
CA ASP A 68 -18.06 -10.32 2.26
C ASP A 68 -18.93 -10.43 0.99
N LYS A 69 -18.47 -9.88 -0.14
CA LYS A 69 -19.14 -10.03 -1.45
C LYS A 69 -19.12 -11.46 -1.99
N LEU A 70 -18.03 -12.19 -1.75
CA LEU A 70 -17.88 -13.59 -2.18
C LEU A 70 -18.52 -14.58 -1.21
N TYR A 71 -18.95 -14.13 -0.03
CA TYR A 71 -19.45 -14.97 1.04
C TYR A 71 -20.57 -15.92 0.58
N PRO A 72 -21.59 -15.50 -0.20
CA PRO A 72 -22.63 -16.41 -0.68
C PRO A 72 -22.11 -17.58 -1.54
N LEU A 73 -20.99 -17.39 -2.24
CA LEU A 73 -20.38 -18.41 -3.09
C LEU A 73 -19.40 -19.31 -2.33
N LEU A 74 -18.74 -18.76 -1.31
CA LEU A 74 -17.76 -19.45 -0.49
C LEU A 74 -18.36 -20.13 0.74
N ASP A 75 -19.62 -19.81 1.08
CA ASP A 75 -20.30 -20.35 2.25
C ASP A 75 -20.37 -21.88 2.23
N ARG A 76 -20.53 -22.48 3.42
CA ARG A 76 -20.67 -23.94 3.57
C ARG A 76 -21.90 -24.47 2.85
N ASN A 77 -22.97 -23.67 2.79
CA ASN A 77 -24.22 -24.05 2.11
C ASN A 77 -24.18 -23.82 0.59
N SER A 78 -23.12 -23.19 0.07
CA SER A 78 -22.97 -22.99 -1.37
C SER A 78 -22.75 -24.32 -2.10
N LYS A 79 -23.57 -24.55 -3.13
CA LYS A 79 -23.50 -25.70 -4.06
C LYS A 79 -22.23 -25.74 -4.93
N LEU A 80 -21.38 -24.71 -4.83
CA LEU A 80 -20.15 -24.61 -5.60
C LEU A 80 -19.14 -25.70 -5.17
N SER A 81 -18.50 -26.36 -6.15
CA SER A 81 -17.49 -27.38 -5.87
C SER A 81 -16.28 -26.79 -5.12
N LEU A 82 -15.60 -27.62 -4.32
CA LEU A 82 -14.40 -27.20 -3.58
C LEU A 82 -13.32 -26.63 -4.51
N LYS A 83 -13.15 -27.23 -5.69
CA LYS A 83 -12.19 -26.78 -6.71
C LYS A 83 -12.48 -25.35 -7.16
N ASN A 84 -13.76 -25.01 -7.37
CA ASN A 84 -14.17 -23.68 -7.81
C ASN A 84 -14.09 -22.66 -6.66
N LYS A 85 -14.42 -23.05 -5.42
CA LYS A 85 -14.18 -22.20 -4.22
C LYS A 85 -12.70 -21.86 -4.07
N LEU A 86 -11.82 -22.86 -4.24
CA LEU A 86 -10.37 -22.66 -4.19
C LEU A 86 -9.88 -21.77 -5.33
N LEU A 87 -10.44 -21.92 -6.53
CA LEU A 87 -10.13 -21.07 -7.67
C LEU A 87 -10.47 -19.60 -7.36
N LEU A 88 -11.68 -19.31 -6.88
CA LEU A 88 -12.11 -17.96 -6.49
C LEU A 88 -11.19 -17.34 -5.43
N TYR A 89 -10.80 -18.12 -4.42
CA TYR A 89 -9.85 -17.66 -3.41
C TYR A 89 -8.51 -17.26 -4.03
N LYS A 90 -7.95 -18.10 -4.89
CA LYS A 90 -6.64 -17.87 -5.53
C LYS A 90 -6.68 -16.71 -6.53
N THR A 91 -7.79 -16.50 -7.23
CA THR A 91 -7.88 -15.48 -8.29
C THR A 91 -8.30 -14.11 -7.77
N ILE A 92 -9.07 -14.03 -6.68
CA ILE A 92 -9.61 -12.76 -6.19
C ILE A 92 -8.95 -12.35 -4.87
N LEU A 93 -9.00 -13.20 -3.85
CA LEU A 93 -8.55 -12.81 -2.50
C LEU A 93 -7.02 -12.79 -2.38
N ARG A 94 -6.35 -13.81 -2.93
CA ARG A 94 -4.88 -13.91 -2.89
C ARG A 94 -4.16 -12.70 -3.50
N PRO A 95 -4.50 -12.19 -4.71
CA PRO A 95 -3.78 -11.05 -5.28
C PRO A 95 -3.99 -9.75 -4.49
N ILE A 96 -5.16 -9.54 -3.87
CA ILE A 96 -5.40 -8.36 -3.02
C ILE A 96 -4.41 -8.34 -1.84
N MET A 97 -4.14 -9.49 -1.24
CA MET A 97 -3.20 -9.62 -0.12
C MET A 97 -1.73 -9.64 -0.57
N ALA A 98 -1.42 -10.31 -1.69
CA ALA A 98 -0.05 -10.63 -2.09
C ALA A 98 0.61 -9.60 -3.00
N TYR A 99 -0.14 -8.71 -3.66
CA TYR A 99 0.38 -7.81 -4.70
C TYR A 99 1.64 -7.04 -4.28
N ALA A 100 1.63 -6.45 -3.09
CA ALA A 100 2.73 -5.63 -2.58
C ALA A 100 3.48 -6.26 -1.40
N SER A 101 3.22 -7.53 -1.07
CA SER A 101 3.79 -8.17 0.12
C SER A 101 5.32 -8.17 0.18
N PRO A 102 6.07 -8.28 -0.94
CA PRO A 102 7.53 -8.19 -0.87
C PRO A 102 8.04 -6.80 -0.44
N VAL A 103 7.24 -5.74 -0.66
CA VAL A 103 7.64 -4.36 -0.37
C VAL A 103 7.56 -4.05 1.12
N TRP A 104 6.51 -4.54 1.81
CA TRP A 104 6.27 -4.24 3.23
C TRP A 104 6.59 -5.40 4.17
N GLY A 105 6.73 -6.63 3.67
CA GLY A 105 6.96 -7.83 4.50
C GLY A 105 8.21 -7.73 5.37
N GLY A 106 9.31 -7.17 4.83
CA GLY A 106 10.55 -6.96 5.60
C GLY A 106 10.45 -5.82 6.63
N SER A 107 9.49 -4.91 6.48
CA SER A 107 9.35 -3.76 7.38
C SER A 107 8.64 -4.11 8.69
N CYS A 108 7.84 -5.17 8.72
CA CYS A 108 7.22 -5.71 9.93
C CYS A 108 8.26 -6.25 10.93
N GLU A 109 9.40 -6.79 10.47
CA GLU A 109 10.48 -7.27 11.34
C GLU A 109 11.16 -6.12 12.11
N PHE A 110 11.21 -4.93 11.53
CA PHE A 110 11.80 -3.76 12.19
C PHE A 110 10.83 -3.01 13.11
N ALA A 111 9.52 -3.23 12.97
CA ALA A 111 8.50 -2.58 13.80
C ALA A 111 8.32 -3.29 15.16
N TYR A 112 8.70 -4.57 15.26
CA TYR A 112 8.66 -5.36 16.48
C TYR A 112 10.06 -5.91 16.78
N PRO A 113 10.86 -5.23 17.61
CA PRO A 113 12.14 -5.77 18.05
C PRO A 113 11.91 -7.13 18.71
N LYS A 114 12.71 -8.14 18.34
CA LYS A 114 12.75 -9.43 19.04
C LYS A 114 13.05 -9.16 20.52
N ALA A 115 12.21 -9.69 21.39
CA ALA A 115 12.39 -9.66 22.85
C ALA A 115 13.65 -10.43 23.26
#